data_AF-A0A9D8QXA8-F1
#
_entry.id   AF-A0A9D8QXA8-F1
#
_cell.length_a   1.000
_cell.length_b   1.000
_cell.length_c   1.000
_cell.angle_alpha   90.00
_cell.angle_beta   90.00
_cell.angle_gamma   90.00
#
_symmetry.space_group_name_H-M   'P 1'
#
loop_
_entity.id
_entity.type
_entity.pdbx_description
1 polymer ?
#
loop_
_entity_poly.entity_id
_entity_poly.type
_entity_poly.pdbx_seq_one_letter_code
_entity_poly.pdbx_strand_id
1 'polypeptide(L)' 'QVNWMPFVVVSVIFGLVHQEWLAGILCGLVYQGLVCYKGRLGDAITAHGITNLLLGIWVVWRGAWNFW' A
#
# COMPACT_ATOMS: atom_id res chain seq x y z
N GLN A 1 13.70 7.69 -14.04
CA GLN A 1 14.76 7.66 -13.01
C GLN A 1 14.08 7.47 -11.67
N VAL A 2 14.42 6.42 -10.93
CA VAL A 2 13.86 6.21 -9.58
C VAL A 2 14.66 7.05 -8.60
N ASN A 3 13.99 7.97 -7.91
CA ASN A 3 14.63 8.77 -6.88
C ASN A 3 14.43 8.05 -5.54
N TRP A 4 15.52 7.47 -5.02
CA TRP A 4 15.46 6.55 -3.88
C TRP A 4 15.02 7.22 -2.58
N MET A 5 15.28 8.53 -2.45
CA MET A 5 14.94 9.29 -1.25
C MET A 5 13.42 9.38 -1.03
N PRO A 6 12.61 9.92 -1.98
CA PRO A 6 11.16 9.89 -1.83
C PRO A 6 10.59 8.47 -1.82
N PHE A 7 11.23 7.51 -2.53
CA PHE A 7 10.77 6.13 -2.56
C PHE A 7 10.74 5.48 -1.17
N VAL A 8 11.85 5.58 -0.44
CA VAL A 8 11.97 5.00 0.89
C VAL A 8 11.20 5.83 1.91
N VAL A 9 11.33 7.16 1.88
CA VAL A 9 10.68 8.05 2.85
C VAL A 9 9.15 7.93 2.79
N VAL A 10 8.55 7.96 1.60
CA VAL A 10 7.10 7.85 1.46
C VAL A 10 6.62 6.45 1.86
N SER A 11 7.36 5.40 1.53
CA SER A 11 6.99 4.03 1.95
C SER A 11 7.05 3.86 3.47
N VAL A 12 8.05 4.44 4.14
CA VAL A 12 8.17 4.40 5.61
C VAL A 12 7.05 5.21 6.27
N ILE A 13 6.82 6.45 5.83
CA ILE A 13 5.74 7.30 6.37
C ILE A 13 4.38 6.61 6.17
N PHE A 14 4.15 6.05 4.99
CA PHE A 14 2.91 5.32 4.70
C PHE A 14 2.72 4.15 5.66
N GLY A 15 3.77 3.39 5.94
CA GLY A 15 3.72 2.31 6.93
C GLY A 15 3.39 2.79 8.34
N LEU A 16 4.02 3.87 8.81
CA LEU A 16 3.79 4.41 10.16
C LEU A 16 2.36 4.90 10.40
N VAL A 17 1.59 5.20 9.34
CA VAL A 17 0.18 5.59 9.43
C VAL A 17 -0.74 4.36 9.65
N HIS A 18 -0.29 3.16 9.29
CA HIS A 18 -1.09 1.94 9.43
C HIS A 18 -0.85 1.30 10.79
N GLN A 19 -1.89 0.68 11.35
CA GLN A 19 -1.79 -0.14 12.58
C GLN A 19 -0.69 -1.20 12.43
N GLU A 20 -0.70 -1.90 11.29
CA GLU A 20 0.31 -2.87 10.91
C GLU A 20 1.44 -2.19 10.14
N TRP A 21 2.32 -1.51 10.88
CA TRP A 21 3.38 -0.68 10.31
C TRP A 21 4.24 -1.43 9.27
N LEU A 22 4.63 -2.68 9.54
CA LEU A 22 5.46 -3.47 8.63
C LEU A 22 4.72 -3.81 7.31
N ALA A 23 3.45 -4.20 7.42
CA ALA A 23 2.62 -4.49 6.25
C ALA A 23 2.38 -3.23 5.41
N GLY A 24 2.18 -2.08 6.07
CA GLY A 24 2.05 -0.79 5.42
C GLY A 24 3.31 -0.39 4.65
N ILE A 25 4.51 -0.52 5.24
CA ILE A 25 5.78 -0.23 4.54
C ILE A 25 5.92 -1.11 3.29
N LEU A 26 5.68 -2.42 3.42
CA LEU A 26 5.76 -3.36 2.30
C LEU A 26 4.78 -2.99 1.19
N CYS A 27 3.53 -2.63 1.53
CA CYS A 27 2.55 -2.16 0.55
C CYS A 27 3.02 -0.90 -0.17
N GLY A 28 3.54 0.09 0.56
CA GLY A 28 4.10 1.33 -0.01
C GLY A 28 5.22 1.06 -1.01
N LEU A 29 6.15 0.16 -0.67
CA LEU A 29 7.25 -0.26 -1.53
C LEU A 29 6.75 -0.97 -2.80
N VAL A 30 5.75 -1.85 -2.68
CA VAL A 30 5.18 -2.57 -3.82
C VAL A 30 4.45 -1.63 -4.78
N TYR A 31 3.62 -0.72 -4.27
CA TYR A 31 2.90 0.22 -5.13
C TYR A 31 3.85 1.20 -5.83
N GLN A 32 4.82 1.78 -5.11
CA GLN A 32 5.81 2.67 -5.73
C GLN A 32 6.71 1.91 -6.70
N GLY A 33 7.06 0.66 -6.38
CA GLY A 33 7.79 -0.22 -7.30
C GLY A 33 7.00 -0.47 -8.59
N LEU A 34 5.69 -0.68 -8.49
CA LEU A 34 4.80 -0.83 -9.64
C LEU A 34 4.75 0.44 -10.49
N VAL A 35 4.67 1.62 -9.87
CA VAL A 35 4.75 2.91 -10.58
C VAL A 35 6.09 3.06 -11.30
N CYS A 36 7.21 2.68 -10.66
CA CYS A 36 8.53 2.75 -11.27
C CYS A 36 8.68 1.78 -12.46
N TYR A 37 8.06 0.60 -12.38
CA TYR A 37 8.13 -0.42 -13.43
C TYR A 37 7.23 -0.08 -14.63
N LYS A 38 5.99 0.36 -14.38
CA LYS A 38 4.99 0.63 -15.42
C LYS A 38 5.03 2.06 -15.94
N GLY A 39 5.62 2.99 -15.19
CA GLY A 39 5.61 4.43 -15.50
C GLY A 39 4.23 5.07 -15.39
N ARG A 40 3.26 4.42 -14.73
CA ARG A 40 1.86 4.86 -14.66
C ARG A 40 1.35 4.76 -13.23
N LEU A 41 0.74 5.85 -12.75
CA LEU A 41 0.10 5.89 -11.43
C LEU A 41 -1.20 5.07 -11.39
N GLY A 42 -1.90 4.95 -12.51
CA GLY A 42 -3.19 4.25 -12.60
C GLY A 42 -3.11 2.79 -12.13
N ASP A 43 -2.08 2.06 -12.54
CA ASP A 43 -1.90 0.64 -12.16
C ASP A 43 -1.74 0.49 -10.63
N ALA A 44 -1.00 1.41 -9.99
CA ALA A 44 -0.83 1.44 -8.54
C ALA A 44 -2.12 1.82 -7.81
N ILE A 45 -2.89 2.78 -8.33
CA ILE A 45 -4.20 3.17 -7.78
C ILE A 45 -5.18 1.99 -7.85
N THR A 46 -5.24 1.29 -8.99
CA THR A 46 -6.11 0.11 -9.14
C THR A 46 -5.67 -1.01 -8.21
N ALA A 47 -4.38 -1.31 -8.11
CA ALA A 47 -3.86 -2.32 -7.19
C ALA A 47 -4.20 -1.96 -5.72
N HIS A 48 -4.06 -0.69 -5.35
CA HIS A 48 -4.42 -0.20 -4.02
C HIS A 48 -5.93 -0.31 -3.76
N GLY A 49 -6.77 0.03 -4.73
CA GLY A 49 -8.22 -0.11 -4.62
C GLY A 49 -8.65 -1.58 -4.44
N ILE A 50 -8.08 -2.50 -5.22
CA ILE A 50 -8.40 -3.94 -5.13
C ILE A 50 -8.00 -4.51 -3.77
N THR A 51 -6.80 -4.19 -3.28
CA THR A 51 -6.33 -4.67 -1.98
C THR A 51 -7.15 -4.13 -0.82
N ASN A 52 -7.57 -2.85 -0.86
CA ASN A 52 -8.53 -2.30 0.11
C ASN A 52 -9.90 -2.99 0.03
N LEU A 53 -10.40 -3.27 -1.17
CA LEU A 53 -11.67 -3.99 -1.33
C LEU A 53 -11.61 -5.38 -0.70
N LEU A 54 -10.54 -6.14 -0.99
CA LEU A 54 -10.33 -7.47 -0.41
C LEU A 54 -10.17 -7.41 1.11
N LEU A 55 -9.44 -6.42 1.63
CA LEU A 55 -9.33 -6.21 3.08
C LEU A 55 -10.69 -5.87 3.70
N GLY A 56 -11.49 -5.00 3.08
CA GLY A 56 -12.83 -4.67 3.54
C GLY A 56 -13.75 -5.90 3.58
N ILE A 57 -13.74 -6.73 2.53
CA ILE A 57 -14.47 -8.01 2.50
C ILE A 57 -14.00 -8.91 3.64
N TRP A 58 -12.68 -9.00 3.85
CA TRP A 58 -12.10 -9.81 4.92
C TRP A 58 -12.52 -9.33 6.31
N VAL A 59 -12.48 -8.02 6.56
CA VAL A 59 -12.90 -7.40 7.83
C VAL A 59 -14.37 -7.70 8.11
N VAL A 60 -15.25 -7.49 7.13
CA VAL A 60 -16.69 -7.77 7.27
C VAL A 60 -16.95 -9.27 7.50
N TRP A 61 -16.27 -10.14 6.76
CA TRP A 61 -16.48 -11.59 6.86
C TRP A 61 -15.95 -12.18 8.18
N ARG A 62 -14.80 -11.69 8.67
CA ARG A 62 -14.14 -12.19 9.89
C ARG A 62 -14.48 -11.40 11.15
N GLY A 63 -15.23 -10.30 11.02
CA GLY A 63 -15.48 -9.35 12.11
C GLY A 63 -14.20 -8.69 12.64
N ALA A 64 -13.13 -8.65 11.84
CA ALA A 64 -11.80 -8.25 12.26
C ALA A 64 -11.60 -6.73 12.18
N TRP A 65 -12.46 -5.98 12.87
CA TRP A 65 -12.49 -4.51 12.86
C TRP A 65 -11.20 -3.83 13.32
N ASN A 66 -10.29 -4.56 13.97
CA ASN A 66 -8.96 -4.05 14.33
C ASN A 66 -8.10 -3.66 13.12
N PHE A 67 -8.45 -4.14 11.92
CA PHE A 67 -7.76 -3.78 10.67
C PHE A 67 -8.41 -2.59 9.92
N TRP A 68 -9.52 -2.06 10.41
CA TRP A 68 -10.23 -0.92 9.83
C TRP A 68 -9.85 0.40 10.50
#